data_AF-A0A7J4IXC5-F1
#
_entry.id   AF-A0A7J4IXC5-F1
#
_cell.length_a   1.000
_cell.length_b   1.000
_cell.length_c   1.000
_cell.angle_alpha   90.00
_cell.angle_beta   90.00
_cell.angle_gamma   90.00
#
_symmetry.space_group_name_H-M   'P 1'
#
loop_
_entity.id
_entity.type
_entity.pdbx_description
1 polymer ?
#
loop_
_entity_poly.entity_id
_entity_poly.type
_entity_poly.pdbx_seq_one_letter_code
_entity_poly.pdbx_strand_id
1 'polypeptide(L)' 'MLVRQRIGILFMILFLPINGPILRLVIQEVINRPLPIGEFDFFAICVLMFLGGGVMTFTPKLKFAFHIIE' A
#
# COMPACT_ATOMS: atom_id res chain seq x y z
N MET A 1 8.47 14.84 -3.85
CA MET A 1 7.77 13.94 -2.90
C MET A 1 8.79 13.21 -2.04
N LEU A 2 8.48 12.99 -0.77
CA LEU A 2 9.31 12.15 0.11
C LEU A 2 9.34 10.70 -0.41
N VAL A 3 10.40 9.96 -0.10
CA VAL A 3 10.49 8.52 -0.41
C VAL A 3 9.27 7.76 0.16
N ARG A 4 8.85 8.09 1.39
CA ARG A 4 7.61 7.57 2.01
C ARG A 4 6.38 7.74 1.10
N GLN A 5 6.20 8.91 0.50
CA GLN A 5 5.05 9.19 -0.36
C GLN A 5 5.14 8.44 -1.68
N ARG A 6 6.35 8.27 -2.24
CA ARG A 6 6.56 7.45 -3.44
C ARG A 6 6.22 5.98 -3.19
N ILE A 7 6.63 5.44 -2.04
CA ILE A 7 6.28 4.09 -1.59
C ILE A 7 4.76 3.99 -1.38
N GLY A 8 4.15 5.00 -0.76
CA GLY A 8 2.70 5.06 -0.55
C GLY A 8 1.92 4.99 -1.88
N ILE A 9 2.32 5.78 -2.87
CA ILE A 9 1.71 5.77 -4.21
C ILE A 9 1.87 4.40 -4.86
N LEU A 10 3.06 3.79 -4.77
CA LEU A 10 3.29 2.44 -5.30
C LEU A 10 2.34 1.41 -4.65
N PHE A 11 2.17 1.48 -3.33
CA PHE A 11 1.25 0.60 -2.59
C PHE A 11 -0.20 0.82 -3.01
N MET A 12 -0.62 2.07 -3.21
CA MET A 12 -1.97 2.39 -3.67
C MET A 12 -2.26 1.85 -5.08
N ILE A 13 -1.27 1.89 -5.98
CA ILE A 13 -1.43 1.38 -7.36
C ILE A 13 -1.43 -0.15 -7.37
N LEU A 14 -0.47 -0.78 -6.69
CA LEU A 14 -0.35 -2.24 -6.69
C LEU A 14 -1.55 -2.88 -6.00
N PHE A 15 -1.86 -2.47 -4.77
CA PHE A 15 -2.88 -3.10 -3.93
C PHE A 15 -4.29 -2.54 -4.11
N LEU A 16 -4.56 -1.90 -5.25
CA LEU A 16 -5.92 -1.51 -5.61
C LEU A 16 -6.81 -2.78 -5.55
N PRO A 17 -7.99 -2.76 -4.89
CA PRO A 17 -8.74 -3.99 -4.64
C PRO A 17 -9.11 -4.77 -5.91
N ILE A 18 -9.32 -4.06 -7.03
CA ILE A 18 -9.56 -4.65 -8.35
C ILE A 18 -8.37 -5.46 -8.89
N ASN A 19 -7.14 -5.13 -8.46
CA ASN A 19 -5.91 -5.86 -8.82
C ASN A 19 -5.70 -7.09 -7.93
N GLY A 20 -6.46 -7.27 -6.86
CA GLY A 20 -6.31 -8.38 -5.90
C GLY A 20 -6.27 -9.76 -6.58
N PRO A 21 -7.25 -10.12 -7.43
CA PRO A 21 -7.22 -11.39 -8.15
C PRO A 21 -5.97 -11.58 -9.02
N ILE A 22 -5.54 -10.52 -9.72
CA ILE A 22 -4.36 -10.54 -10.59
C ILE A 22 -3.08 -10.74 -9.76
N LEU A 23 -2.93 -9.99 -8.68
CA LEU A 23 -1.81 -10.12 -7.75
C LEU A 23 -1.72 -11.53 -7.18
N ARG A 24 -2.85 -12.10 -6.78
CA ARG A 24 -2.90 -13.47 -6.25
C ARG A 24 -2.42 -14.50 -7.28
N LEU A 25 -2.86 -14.38 -8.53
CA LEU A 25 -2.40 -15.24 -9.62
C LEU A 25 -0.91 -15.10 -9.88
N VAL A 26 -0.41 -13.86 -9.96
CA VAL A 26 1.04 -13.59 -10.16
C VAL A 26 1.86 -14.20 -9.02
N ILE A 27 1.42 -14.08 -7.77
CA ILE A 27 2.14 -14.66 -6.63
C ILE A 27 2.12 -16.19 -6.69
N GLN A 28 0.99 -16.81 -7.07
CA GLN A 28 0.89 -18.27 -7.21
C GLN A 28 1.82 -18.80 -8.30
N GLU A 29 1.90 -18.12 -9.45
CA GLU A 29 2.82 -18.45 -10.54
C GLU A 29 4.29 -18.32 -10.09
N VAL A 30 4.65 -17.25 -9.39
CA VAL A 30 6.03 -16.99 -8.94
C VAL A 30 6.47 -17.98 -7.85
N ILE A 31 5.58 -18.30 -6.91
CA ILE A 31 5.88 -19.20 -5.79
C ILE A 31 5.72 -20.68 -6.20
N ASN A 32 5.08 -20.93 -7.34
CA ASN A 32 4.79 -22.26 -7.89
C ASN A 32 4.09 -23.18 -6.86
N ARG A 33 3.23 -22.57 -6.03
CA ARG A 33 2.41 -23.24 -5.01
C ARG A 33 1.09 -22.50 -4.84
N PRO A 34 0.01 -23.22 -4.45
CA PRO A 34 -1.23 -22.56 -4.09
C PRO A 34 -1.02 -21.64 -2.89
N LEU A 35 -1.58 -20.44 -2.98
CA LEU A 35 -1.55 -19.50 -1.87
C LEU A 35 -2.41 -20.04 -0.71
N PRO A 36 -1.86 -20.26 0.50
CA PRO A 36 -2.60 -20.78 1.64
C PRO A 36 -3.44 -19.68 2.33
N ILE A 37 -3.94 -18.72 1.55
CA ILE A 37 -4.73 -17.57 2.00
C ILE A 37 -6.05 -17.59 1.24
N GLY A 38 -7.16 -17.47 1.97
CA GLY A 38 -8.50 -17.39 1.41
C GLY A 38 -8.66 -16.18 0.48
N GLU A 39 -9.62 -16.25 -0.44
CA GLU A 39 -9.81 -15.15 -1.42
C GLU A 39 -10.22 -13.85 -0.71
N PHE A 40 -11.12 -13.97 0.25
CA PHE A 40 -11.58 -12.85 1.06
C PHE A 40 -10.46 -12.27 1.93
N ASP A 41 -9.64 -13.13 2.54
CA ASP A 41 -8.50 -12.68 3.37
C ASP A 41 -7.47 -11.94 2.52
N PHE A 42 -7.18 -12.44 1.32
CA PHE A 42 -6.27 -11.76 0.39
C PHE A 42 -6.82 -10.40 -0.04
N PHE A 43 -8.12 -10.33 -0.35
CA PHE A 43 -8.80 -9.07 -0.65
C PHE A 43 -8.71 -8.08 0.52
N ALA A 44 -8.95 -8.53 1.76
CA ALA A 44 -8.83 -7.71 2.94
C ALA A 44 -7.39 -7.19 3.12
N ILE A 45 -6.37 -8.03 2.88
CA ILE A 45 -4.96 -7.62 2.87
C ILE A 45 -4.72 -6.51 1.83
N CYS A 46 -5.22 -6.66 0.60
CA CYS A 46 -5.09 -5.62 -0.43
C CYS A 46 -5.72 -4.30 0.03
N VAL A 47 -6.92 -4.32 0.60
CA VAL A 47 -7.57 -3.12 1.15
C VAL A 47 -6.72 -2.47 2.24
N LEU A 48 -6.20 -3.25 3.19
CA LEU A 48 -5.34 -2.74 4.26
C LEU A 48 -4.05 -2.13 3.72
N MET A 49 -3.40 -2.77 2.74
CA MET A 49 -2.18 -2.25 2.10
C MET A 49 -2.46 -0.98 1.29
N PHE A 50 -3.61 -0.90 0.61
CA PHE A 50 -4.05 0.31 -0.09
C PHE A 50 -4.26 1.47 0.88
N LEU A 51 -4.98 1.24 1.98
CA LEU A 51 -5.21 2.25 3.02
C LEU A 51 -3.88 2.70 3.65
N GLY A 52 -2.97 1.77 3.95
CA GLY A 52 -1.62 2.07 4.42
C GLY A 52 -0.83 2.93 3.43
N GLY A 53 -0.92 2.63 2.13
CA GLY A 53 -0.35 3.44 1.06
C GLY A 53 -0.93 4.86 1.02
N GLY A 54 -2.24 4.98 1.23
CA GLY A 54 -2.94 6.25 1.39
C GLY A 54 -2.40 7.08 2.55
N VAL A 55 -2.26 6.47 3.73
CA VAL A 55 -1.66 7.13 4.91
C VAL A 55 -0.25 7.62 4.58
N MET A 56 0.61 6.79 3.98
CA MET A 56 1.97 7.18 3.62
C MET A 56 2.04 8.35 2.63
N THR A 57 1.10 8.39 1.67
CA THR A 57 1.01 9.39 0.61
C THR A 57 0.50 10.73 1.14
N PHE A 58 -0.61 10.70 1.88
CA PHE A 58 -1.34 11.89 2.31
C PHE A 58 -0.90 12.44 3.67
N THR A 59 -0.14 11.70 4.47
CA THR A 59 0.43 12.26 5.71
C THR A 59 1.34 13.44 5.34
N PRO A 60 1.02 14.66 5.80
CA PRO A 60 1.81 15.83 5.48
C PRO A 60 3.20 15.72 6.08
N LYS A 61 4.14 16.52 5.56
CA LYS A 61 5.39 16.76 6.29
C LYS A 61 5.02 17.48 7.58
N LEU A 62 5.40 16.94 8.75
CA LEU A 62 5.40 17.74 9.97
C LEU A 62 6.39 18.90 9.75
N LYS A 63 5.89 20.04 9.31
CA LYS A 63 6.61 21.30 9.40
C LYS A 63 6.43 21.75 10.83
N PHE A 64 7.43 21.52 11.68
CA PHE A 64 7.53 22.28 12.91
C PHE A 64 7.79 23.73 12.50
N ALA A 65 6.72 24.53 12.43
CA ALA A 65 6.84 25.97 12.35
C ALA A 65 7.30 26.45 13.73
N PHE A 66 8.60 26.32 13.99
CA PHE A 66 9.24 27.03 15.09
C PHE A 66 9.32 28.48 14.64
N HIS A 67 8.21 29.20 14.79
CA HIS A 67 8.17 30.64 14.65
C HIS A 67 8.87 31.18 15.91
N ILE A 68 10.20 31.20 15.88
CA ILE A 68 10.96 31.98 16.85
C ILE A 68 10.74 33.43 16.49
N ILE A 69 10.19 34.11 17.48
CA ILE A 69 10.13 35.54 17.63
C ILE A 69 11.58 36.05 17.54
N GLU A 70 11.90 36.78 16.48
CA GLU A 70 13.00 37.73 16.41
C GLU A 70 12.49 39.02 15.77
#